data_AF-A0A2H0BFB7-F1
#
_entry.id   AF-A0A2H0BFB7-F1
#
_cell.length_a   1.000
_cell.length_b   1.000
_cell.length_c   1.000
_cell.angle_alpha   90.00
_cell.angle_beta   90.00
_cell.angle_gamma   90.00
#
_symmetry.space_group_name_H-M   'P 1'
#
loop_
_entity.id
_entity.type
_entity.pdbx_description
1 polymer ?
#
loop_
_entity_poly.entity_id
_entity_poly.type
_entity_poly.pdbx_seq_one_letter_code
_entity_poly.pdbx_strand_id
1 'polypeptide(L)'
;MKARILRLTVVVLILCITLIGNSIVFNKQPVFAGNEQPSIVFPFRTGEVWQVHQGYNNYSHIGAYTYSFDLTEVNDRTEGLAVTSPVGGFVAWIDPPNGTVAIRVANAGVNSDGKDLHWYVQLAYMKNIQVSIGGEVTQSQTKIGEASNILDKKETISHIHMTLYKGLYADVSQLNRESVPFENLEGFAWPSDGSTNQYRTTTVWRGMTLGDVGTIPTPTAIADPTAVPTPIPTGTKRLVQRDFMVERTNPKVTEELQFAVDITNDGEVAVKTTTCNIFNYILLCL
;
A
#
# COMPACT_ATOMS: atom_id res chain seq x y z
N MET A 1 -41.02 -11.36 48.95
CA MET A 1 -39.83 -12.06 48.42
C MET A 1 -39.97 -12.41 46.93
N LYS A 2 -41.06 -13.06 46.50
CA LYS A 2 -41.30 -13.46 45.09
C LYS A 2 -41.18 -12.33 44.04
N ALA A 3 -41.70 -11.13 44.34
CA ALA A 3 -41.63 -9.98 43.42
C ALA A 3 -40.22 -9.39 43.24
N ARG A 4 -39.30 -9.61 44.20
CA ARG A 4 -37.91 -9.12 44.10
C ARG A 4 -37.04 -10.06 43.26
N ILE A 5 -37.31 -11.37 43.31
CA ILE A 5 -36.61 -12.38 42.50
C ILE A 5 -36.96 -12.20 41.03
N LEU A 6 -38.24 -12.00 40.68
CA LEU A 6 -38.68 -11.81 39.30
C LEU A 6 -38.02 -10.58 38.62
N ARG A 7 -37.85 -9.47 39.35
CA ARG A 7 -37.20 -8.26 38.82
C ARG A 7 -35.71 -8.47 38.54
N LEU A 8 -35.02 -9.22 39.38
CA LEU A 8 -33.59 -9.51 39.19
C LEU A 8 -33.37 -10.43 37.98
N THR A 9 -34.22 -11.44 37.80
CA THR A 9 -34.13 -12.36 36.65
C THR A 9 -34.36 -11.62 35.32
N VAL A 10 -35.31 -10.69 35.26
CA VAL A 10 -35.57 -9.89 34.06
C VAL A 10 -34.39 -8.97 33.73
N VAL A 11 -33.77 -8.34 34.73
CA VAL A 11 -32.59 -7.47 34.51
C VAL A 11 -31.39 -8.27 34.01
N VAL A 12 -31.10 -9.43 34.60
CA VAL A 12 -30.00 -10.31 34.14
C VAL A 12 -30.25 -10.81 32.72
N LEU A 13 -31.48 -11.19 32.39
CA LEU A 13 -31.83 -11.65 31.05
C LEU A 13 -31.66 -10.53 30.00
N ILE A 14 -32.13 -9.31 30.31
CA ILE A 14 -31.95 -8.14 29.43
C ILE A 14 -30.47 -7.83 29.25
N LEU A 15 -29.67 -7.89 30.32
CA LEU A 15 -28.23 -7.66 30.26
C LEU A 15 -27.51 -8.73 29.43
N CYS A 16 -27.90 -10.00 29.55
CA CYS A 16 -27.37 -11.07 28.70
C CYS A 16 -27.76 -10.88 27.23
N ILE A 17 -29.00 -10.48 26.94
CA ILE A 17 -29.46 -10.23 25.57
C ILE A 17 -28.72 -9.02 24.94
N THR A 18 -28.46 -7.96 25.71
CA THR A 18 -27.70 -6.79 25.19
C THR A 18 -26.20 -7.08 25.05
N LEU A 19 -25.61 -7.89 25.94
CA LEU A 19 -24.22 -8.31 25.82
C LEU A 19 -23.99 -9.28 24.64
N ILE A 20 -24.95 -10.15 24.35
CA ILE A 20 -24.87 -11.08 23.20
C ILE A 20 -25.25 -10.35 21.89
N GLY A 21 -26.24 -9.46 21.92
CA GLY A 21 -26.73 -8.73 20.75
C GLY A 21 -25.71 -7.77 20.14
N ASN A 22 -24.79 -7.23 20.92
CA ASN A 22 -23.72 -6.35 20.43
C ASN A 22 -22.47 -7.11 19.92
N SER A 23 -22.39 -8.42 20.11
CA SER A 23 -21.17 -9.20 19.79
C SER A 23 -21.24 -9.94 18.44
N ILE A 24 -22.34 -9.83 17.71
CA ILE A 24 -22.52 -10.54 16.42
C ILE A 24 -23.02 -9.56 15.35
N VAL A 25 -22.38 -8.40 15.24
CA VAL A 25 -22.25 -7.78 13.92
C VAL A 25 -21.05 -8.47 13.29
N PHE A 26 -21.27 -9.65 12.69
CA PHE A 26 -20.41 -10.07 11.58
C PHE A 26 -20.60 -9.00 10.52
N ASN A 27 -19.81 -7.92 10.60
CA ASN A 27 -19.65 -7.00 9.52
C ASN A 27 -19.23 -7.89 8.35
N LYS A 28 -20.19 -8.15 7.46
CA LYS A 28 -19.94 -8.85 6.21
C LYS A 28 -19.04 -7.89 5.46
N GLN A 29 -17.75 -8.03 5.69
CA GLN A 29 -16.72 -7.17 5.12
C GLN A 29 -17.01 -7.14 3.61
N PRO A 30 -16.97 -5.97 2.97
CA PRO A 30 -17.17 -5.90 1.53
C PRO A 30 -16.10 -6.79 0.88
N VAL A 31 -16.51 -8.00 0.51
CA VAL A 31 -15.67 -8.89 -0.28
C VAL A 31 -15.73 -8.32 -1.68
N PHE A 32 -14.61 -7.79 -2.16
CA PHE A 32 -14.49 -7.40 -3.56
C PHE A 32 -14.86 -8.62 -4.41
N ALA A 33 -15.90 -8.47 -5.23
CA ALA A 33 -16.43 -9.54 -6.06
C ALA A 33 -15.49 -9.73 -7.26
N GLY A 34 -14.66 -10.76 -7.21
CA GLY A 34 -13.79 -11.17 -8.32
C GLY A 34 -12.90 -12.31 -7.88
N ASN A 35 -12.89 -13.40 -8.66
CA ASN A 35 -11.93 -14.50 -8.48
C ASN A 35 -10.53 -14.13 -9.01
N GLU A 36 -10.41 -12.95 -9.62
CA GLU A 36 -9.17 -12.43 -10.18
C GLU A 36 -8.19 -12.03 -9.06
N GLN A 37 -6.90 -12.09 -9.39
CA GLN A 37 -5.85 -11.63 -8.49
C GLN A 37 -6.02 -10.13 -8.20
N PRO A 38 -5.88 -9.67 -6.95
CA PRO A 38 -5.96 -8.24 -6.65
C PRO A 38 -4.87 -7.46 -7.38
N SER A 39 -5.11 -6.17 -7.62
CA SER A 39 -4.05 -5.24 -7.99
C SER A 39 -3.12 -5.05 -6.79
N ILE A 40 -1.86 -5.37 -6.97
CA ILE A 40 -0.83 -5.35 -5.93
C ILE A 40 0.22 -4.32 -6.34
N VAL A 41 0.77 -3.64 -5.35
CA VAL A 41 1.90 -2.72 -5.51
C VAL A 41 3.01 -3.15 -4.57
N PHE A 42 4.24 -2.72 -4.85
CA PHE A 42 5.34 -2.99 -3.93
C PHE A 42 5.12 -2.33 -2.56
N PRO A 43 5.63 -2.94 -1.47
CA PRO A 43 5.31 -2.54 -0.10
C PRO A 43 6.23 -1.44 0.44
N PHE A 44 6.81 -0.63 -0.45
CA PHE A 44 7.73 0.46 -0.12
C PHE A 44 7.27 1.77 -0.76
N ARG A 45 7.91 2.90 -0.41
CA ARG A 45 7.43 4.23 -0.80
C ARG A 45 7.71 4.53 -2.27
N THR A 46 6.90 5.39 -2.86
CA THR A 46 7.19 5.95 -4.19
C THR A 46 8.52 6.70 -4.17
N GLY A 47 9.35 6.48 -5.18
CA GLY A 47 10.69 7.07 -5.30
C GLY A 47 11.81 6.23 -4.68
N GLU A 48 11.49 5.21 -3.88
CA GLU A 48 12.49 4.23 -3.43
C GLU A 48 12.76 3.20 -4.53
N VAL A 49 14.03 2.80 -4.64
CA VAL A 49 14.49 1.79 -5.60
C VAL A 49 14.99 0.59 -4.82
N TRP A 50 14.44 -0.57 -5.14
CA TRP A 50 14.71 -1.83 -4.47
C TRP A 50 15.22 -2.85 -5.47
N GLN A 51 15.75 -3.95 -4.96
CA GLN A 51 16.22 -5.08 -5.72
C GLN A 51 15.60 -6.36 -5.16
N VAL A 52 15.29 -7.29 -6.05
CA VAL A 52 14.96 -8.67 -5.70
C VAL A 52 16.26 -9.39 -5.31
N HIS A 53 16.50 -9.54 -4.01
CA HIS A 53 17.65 -10.24 -3.45
C HIS A 53 17.54 -11.76 -3.63
N GLN A 54 16.34 -12.29 -3.39
CA GLN A 54 15.94 -13.65 -3.73
C GLN A 54 14.57 -13.60 -4.42
N GLY A 55 14.41 -14.38 -5.49
CA GLY A 55 13.17 -14.45 -6.24
C GLY A 55 12.57 -15.85 -6.30
N TYR A 56 11.76 -16.10 -7.32
CA TYR A 56 10.92 -17.31 -7.40
C TYR A 56 11.72 -18.61 -7.44
N ASN A 57 11.01 -19.70 -7.11
CA ASN A 57 11.50 -21.08 -7.16
C ASN A 57 12.79 -21.28 -6.33
N ASN A 58 12.91 -20.53 -5.24
CA ASN A 58 13.98 -20.69 -4.26
C ASN A 58 13.41 -21.22 -2.94
N TYR A 59 14.27 -21.76 -2.08
CA TYR A 59 13.85 -22.19 -0.74
C TYR A 59 13.40 -20.97 0.08
N SER A 60 12.16 -21.00 0.57
CA SER A 60 11.66 -19.96 1.47
C SER A 60 11.82 -20.40 2.94
N HIS A 61 12.32 -19.48 3.77
CA HIS A 61 12.58 -19.73 5.18
C HIS A 61 11.33 -19.66 6.06
N ILE A 62 10.18 -19.26 5.51
CA ILE A 62 8.91 -19.07 6.23
C ILE A 62 7.78 -19.99 5.70
N GLY A 63 8.13 -21.03 4.94
CA GLY A 63 7.19 -22.01 4.38
C GLY A 63 7.46 -22.29 2.90
N ALA A 64 6.60 -23.07 2.26
CA ALA A 64 6.72 -23.41 0.84
C ALA A 64 6.07 -22.35 -0.06
N TYR A 65 6.63 -21.13 -0.07
CA TYR A 65 6.19 -20.08 -1.00
C TYR A 65 7.09 -20.04 -2.22
N THR A 66 6.78 -20.87 -3.21
CA THR A 66 7.49 -20.95 -4.48
C THR A 66 7.58 -19.59 -5.17
N TYR A 67 6.54 -18.76 -5.04
CA TYR A 67 6.42 -17.47 -5.70
C TYR A 67 6.52 -16.32 -4.69
N SER A 68 7.74 -16.01 -4.30
CA SER A 68 8.04 -14.97 -3.32
C SER A 68 9.22 -14.10 -3.74
N PHE A 69 9.26 -12.87 -3.24
CA PHE A 69 10.42 -11.99 -3.36
C PHE A 69 10.96 -11.65 -1.98
N ASP A 70 12.28 -11.76 -1.82
CA ASP A 70 13.02 -11.07 -0.77
C ASP A 70 13.55 -9.77 -1.35
N LEU A 71 13.05 -8.64 -0.85
CA LEU A 71 13.30 -7.31 -1.36
C LEU A 71 14.28 -6.57 -0.46
N THR A 72 15.30 -5.96 -1.06
CA THR A 72 16.27 -5.09 -0.37
C THR A 72 16.37 -3.74 -1.07
N GLU A 73 16.59 -2.67 -0.31
CA GLU A 73 16.89 -1.36 -0.90
C GLU A 73 18.29 -1.38 -1.53
N VAL A 74 18.46 -0.73 -2.69
CA VAL A 74 19.67 -0.86 -3.54
C VAL A 74 20.97 -0.30 -2.95
N ASN A 75 20.93 0.42 -1.82
CA ASN A 75 22.08 1.03 -1.16
C ASN A 75 22.35 0.44 0.24
N ASP A 76 21.88 -0.78 0.50
CA ASP A 76 22.02 -1.49 1.78
C ASP A 76 21.38 -0.74 2.97
N ARG A 77 20.40 0.14 2.71
CA ARG A 77 19.72 0.91 3.77
C ARG A 77 18.37 0.31 4.15
N THR A 78 18.16 -0.98 3.89
CA THR A 78 16.85 -1.63 4.09
C THR A 78 16.36 -1.55 5.54
N GLU A 79 17.24 -1.71 6.52
CA GLU A 79 16.85 -1.73 7.95
C GLU A 79 16.13 -0.43 8.36
N GLY A 80 14.94 -0.58 8.94
CA GLY A 80 14.15 0.54 9.44
C GLY A 80 13.32 1.27 8.37
N LEU A 81 13.45 0.93 7.09
CA LEU A 81 12.60 1.54 6.05
C LEU A 81 11.14 1.19 6.26
N ALA A 82 10.26 2.17 6.04
CA ALA A 82 8.84 1.99 6.27
C ALA A 82 8.21 1.06 5.23
N VAL A 83 7.47 0.07 5.71
CA VAL A 83 6.73 -0.86 4.87
C VAL A 83 5.26 -0.46 4.85
N THR A 84 4.68 -0.28 3.67
CA THR A 84 3.27 0.09 3.50
C THR A 84 2.47 -1.08 2.94
N SER A 85 1.15 -1.03 3.12
CA SER A 85 0.27 -2.10 2.66
C SER A 85 0.29 -2.22 1.12
N PRO A 86 0.65 -3.38 0.55
CA PRO A 86 0.69 -3.60 -0.90
C PRO A 86 -0.70 -3.74 -1.52
N VAL A 87 -1.73 -3.89 -0.69
CA VAL A 87 -3.13 -4.09 -1.08
C VAL A 87 -4.06 -3.39 -0.07
N GLY A 88 -5.31 -3.15 -0.47
CA GLY A 88 -6.38 -2.81 0.46
C GLY A 88 -7.01 -4.10 1.02
N GLY A 89 -7.42 -4.12 2.28
CA GLY A 89 -8.04 -5.31 2.87
C GLY A 89 -8.03 -5.32 4.39
N PHE A 90 -8.03 -6.52 4.98
CA PHE A 90 -8.04 -6.72 6.43
C PHE A 90 -6.87 -7.57 6.87
N VAL A 91 -6.20 -7.16 7.95
CA VAL A 91 -5.15 -7.97 8.56
C VAL A 91 -5.75 -9.26 9.10
N ALA A 92 -5.36 -10.39 8.54
CA ALA A 92 -5.91 -11.69 8.90
C ALA A 92 -5.19 -12.32 10.09
N TRP A 93 -3.86 -12.19 10.12
CA TRP A 93 -3.03 -12.69 11.22
C TRP A 93 -1.68 -11.98 11.23
N ILE A 94 -1.03 -12.05 12.39
CA ILE A 94 0.29 -11.50 12.67
C ILE A 94 1.09 -12.59 13.39
N ASP A 95 2.34 -12.79 12.97
CA ASP A 95 3.29 -13.69 13.62
C ASP A 95 4.52 -12.86 14.07
N PRO A 96 4.51 -12.35 15.31
CA PRO A 96 5.54 -11.44 15.80
C PRO A 96 6.98 -11.99 15.75
N PRO A 97 7.26 -13.27 16.08
CA PRO A 97 8.61 -13.84 15.98
C PRO A 97 9.29 -13.67 14.62
N ASN A 98 8.54 -13.74 13.53
CA ASN A 98 9.07 -13.59 12.17
C ASN A 98 8.77 -12.20 11.57
N GLY A 99 8.12 -11.32 12.32
CA GLY A 99 7.68 -10.03 11.81
C GLY A 99 6.67 -10.15 10.68
N THR A 100 5.84 -11.20 10.68
CA THR A 100 4.95 -11.51 9.56
C THR A 100 3.57 -10.90 9.75
N VAL A 101 3.03 -10.31 8.69
CA VAL A 101 1.65 -9.83 8.60
C VAL A 101 1.05 -10.37 7.30
N ALA A 102 -0.15 -10.96 7.39
CA ALA A 102 -0.92 -11.33 6.21
C ALA A 102 -2.19 -10.49 6.10
N ILE A 103 -2.44 -9.98 4.90
CA ILE A 103 -3.58 -9.15 4.57
C ILE A 103 -4.50 -9.94 3.65
N ARG A 104 -5.74 -10.16 4.09
CA ARG A 104 -6.81 -10.77 3.29
C ARG A 104 -7.49 -9.69 2.46
N VAL A 105 -7.65 -9.94 1.17
CA VAL A 105 -8.11 -8.94 0.20
C VAL A 105 -9.51 -9.25 -0.31
N ALA A 106 -9.66 -10.34 -1.05
CA ALA A 106 -10.89 -10.69 -1.77
C ALA A 106 -11.12 -12.21 -1.76
N ASN A 107 -12.27 -12.65 -2.26
CA ASN A 107 -12.51 -14.07 -2.52
C ASN A 107 -11.62 -14.52 -3.70
N ALA A 108 -11.15 -15.77 -3.66
CA ALA A 108 -10.29 -16.37 -4.68
C ALA A 108 -10.91 -17.64 -5.29
N GLY A 109 -12.25 -17.73 -5.23
CA GLY A 109 -13.03 -18.91 -5.61
C GLY A 109 -13.21 -19.91 -4.48
N VAL A 110 -13.36 -21.18 -4.85
CA VAL A 110 -13.53 -22.31 -3.95
C VAL A 110 -12.48 -23.39 -4.24
N ASN A 111 -12.04 -24.11 -3.22
CA ASN A 111 -11.14 -25.27 -3.40
C ASN A 111 -11.91 -26.53 -3.86
N SER A 112 -11.20 -27.65 -4.06
CA SER A 112 -11.78 -28.94 -4.47
C SER A 112 -12.83 -29.50 -3.51
N ASP A 113 -12.80 -29.07 -2.24
CA ASP A 113 -13.75 -29.48 -1.21
C ASP A 113 -14.95 -28.52 -1.10
N GLY A 114 -15.05 -27.53 -1.98
CA GLY A 114 -16.12 -26.53 -1.97
C GLY A 114 -16.01 -25.47 -0.87
N LYS A 115 -14.81 -25.27 -0.31
CA LYS A 115 -14.55 -24.23 0.71
C LYS A 115 -14.08 -22.94 0.05
N ASP A 116 -14.59 -21.81 0.54
CA ASP A 116 -14.17 -20.48 0.09
C ASP A 116 -12.68 -20.24 0.33
N LEU A 117 -11.99 -19.84 -0.73
CA LEU A 117 -10.63 -19.35 -0.70
C LEU A 117 -10.63 -17.83 -0.75
N HIS A 118 -9.58 -17.25 -0.20
CA HIS A 118 -9.33 -15.81 -0.25
C HIS A 118 -7.91 -15.54 -0.69
N TRP A 119 -7.71 -14.39 -1.34
CA TRP A 119 -6.38 -13.88 -1.66
C TRP A 119 -5.73 -13.29 -0.41
N TYR A 120 -4.47 -13.64 -0.20
CA TYR A 120 -3.63 -13.11 0.87
C TYR A 120 -2.31 -12.58 0.32
N VAL A 121 -1.98 -11.34 0.68
CA VAL A 121 -0.62 -10.83 0.55
C VAL A 121 0.06 -10.89 1.91
N GLN A 122 1.19 -11.56 1.97
CA GLN A 122 1.99 -11.73 3.18
C GLN A 122 3.29 -10.96 3.06
N LEU A 123 3.63 -10.23 4.11
CA LEU A 123 4.89 -9.55 4.31
C LEU A 123 5.55 -10.12 5.56
N ALA A 124 6.84 -10.45 5.52
CA ALA A 124 7.61 -10.90 6.68
C ALA A 124 8.94 -10.15 6.79
N TYR A 125 9.69 -10.44 7.86
CA TYR A 125 10.94 -9.78 8.22
C TYR A 125 10.76 -8.28 8.53
N MET A 126 9.68 -7.96 9.24
CA MET A 126 9.41 -6.61 9.71
C MET A 126 9.56 -6.49 11.23
N LYS A 127 9.87 -5.28 11.70
CA LYS A 127 9.76 -4.88 13.11
C LYS A 127 8.74 -3.75 13.26
N ASN A 128 8.47 -3.37 14.51
CA ASN A 128 7.63 -2.21 14.82
C ASN A 128 6.26 -2.27 14.11
N ILE A 129 5.61 -3.44 14.11
CA ILE A 129 4.30 -3.65 13.46
C ILE A 129 3.26 -2.70 14.06
N GLN A 130 2.56 -1.95 13.21
CA GLN A 130 1.62 -0.87 13.59
C GLN A 130 0.15 -1.21 13.30
N VAL A 131 -0.12 -2.42 12.83
CA VAL A 131 -1.47 -2.90 12.52
C VAL A 131 -1.91 -4.00 13.49
N SER A 132 -3.23 -4.22 13.57
CA SER A 132 -3.84 -5.23 14.44
C SER A 132 -4.67 -6.22 13.62
N ILE A 133 -4.78 -7.46 14.12
CA ILE A 133 -5.65 -8.48 13.52
C ILE A 133 -7.09 -7.96 13.45
N GLY A 134 -7.72 -8.11 12.28
CA GLY A 134 -9.05 -7.57 11.95
C GLY A 134 -9.05 -6.09 11.54
N GLY A 135 -7.93 -5.38 11.66
CA GLY A 135 -7.80 -4.00 11.23
C GLY A 135 -7.84 -3.86 9.71
N GLU A 136 -8.51 -2.80 9.23
CA GLU A 136 -8.52 -2.42 7.81
C GLU A 136 -7.19 -1.75 7.45
N VAL A 137 -6.70 -2.04 6.24
CA VAL A 137 -5.50 -1.41 5.67
C VAL A 137 -5.83 -0.87 4.28
N THR A 138 -5.27 0.29 3.96
CA THR A 138 -5.42 0.95 2.66
C THR A 138 -4.12 0.83 1.88
N GLN A 139 -4.23 0.37 0.62
CA GLN A 139 -3.09 0.19 -0.29
C GLN A 139 -2.23 1.46 -0.36
N SER A 140 -0.92 1.31 -0.23
CA SER A 140 0.10 2.37 -0.26
C SER A 140 0.02 3.41 0.87
N GLN A 141 -1.02 3.40 1.70
CA GLN A 141 -1.23 4.43 2.73
C GLN A 141 -0.94 3.90 4.14
N THR A 142 -1.47 2.73 4.48
CA THR A 142 -1.28 2.18 5.83
C THR A 142 0.14 1.66 5.99
N LYS A 143 0.89 2.24 6.93
CA LYS A 143 2.18 1.68 7.38
C LYS A 143 1.92 0.39 8.15
N ILE A 144 2.52 -0.70 7.69
CA ILE A 144 2.44 -2.02 8.33
C ILE A 144 3.49 -2.15 9.42
N GLY A 145 4.72 -1.74 9.12
CA GLY A 145 5.87 -1.88 10.00
C GLY A 145 7.12 -1.27 9.37
N GLU A 146 8.27 -1.80 9.75
CA GLU A 146 9.59 -1.40 9.23
C GLU A 146 10.37 -2.63 8.81
N ALA A 147 11.06 -2.55 7.67
CA ALA A 147 11.90 -3.63 7.19
C ALA A 147 13.02 -3.91 8.19
N SER A 148 13.32 -5.19 8.37
CA SER A 148 14.24 -5.61 9.42
C SER A 148 14.95 -6.91 9.08
N ASN A 149 15.98 -7.23 9.86
CA ASN A 149 16.54 -8.56 9.96
C ASN A 149 16.04 -9.30 11.22
N ILE A 150 14.79 -9.07 11.67
CA ILE A 150 14.23 -9.42 13.00
C ILE A 150 14.55 -10.82 13.56
N LEU A 151 14.94 -11.79 12.72
CA LEU A 151 15.48 -13.07 13.19
C LEU A 151 16.87 -12.96 13.85
N ASP A 152 17.53 -11.78 13.81
CA ASP A 152 18.85 -11.45 14.37
C ASP A 152 19.89 -12.56 14.22
N LYS A 153 19.80 -13.28 13.09
CA LYS A 153 20.82 -14.24 12.72
C LYS A 153 21.94 -13.42 12.10
N LYS A 154 23.15 -13.51 12.64
CA LYS A 154 24.36 -12.79 12.20
C LYS A 154 24.66 -12.88 10.69
N GLU A 155 23.94 -13.71 9.95
CA GLU A 155 24.13 -14.01 8.53
C GLU A 155 22.94 -13.57 7.66
N THR A 156 21.89 -12.94 8.22
CA THR A 156 20.73 -12.48 7.46
C THR A 156 20.75 -10.97 7.29
N ILE A 157 20.66 -10.51 6.04
CA ILE A 157 20.49 -9.09 5.71
C ILE A 157 19.05 -8.64 5.96
N SER A 158 18.86 -7.36 6.22
CA SER A 158 17.53 -6.77 6.34
C SER A 158 16.83 -6.76 4.98
N HIS A 159 15.63 -7.35 4.92
CA HIS A 159 14.85 -7.49 3.69
C HIS A 159 13.36 -7.54 4.01
N ILE A 160 12.51 -7.48 2.98
CA ILE A 160 11.08 -7.78 3.07
C ILE A 160 10.80 -9.03 2.26
N HIS A 161 10.29 -10.06 2.91
CA HIS A 161 9.76 -11.22 2.20
C HIS A 161 8.30 -10.95 1.84
N MET A 162 7.98 -10.92 0.55
CA MET A 162 6.65 -10.69 0.02
C MET A 162 6.15 -11.91 -0.76
N THR A 163 4.96 -12.38 -0.42
CA THR A 163 4.32 -13.54 -1.06
C THR A 163 2.85 -13.26 -1.32
N LEU A 164 2.31 -13.85 -2.39
CA LEU A 164 0.88 -13.99 -2.64
C LEU A 164 0.46 -15.46 -2.58
N TYR A 165 -0.68 -15.73 -1.93
CA TYR A 165 -1.27 -17.07 -1.89
C TYR A 165 -2.80 -17.03 -1.80
N LYS A 166 -3.45 -18.16 -2.12
CA LYS A 166 -4.85 -18.43 -1.77
C LYS A 166 -4.91 -19.26 -0.50
N GLY A 167 -5.86 -18.97 0.38
CA GLY A 167 -6.07 -19.75 1.60
C GLY A 167 -7.48 -19.66 2.15
N LEU A 168 -7.80 -20.49 3.15
CA LEU A 168 -9.09 -20.40 3.84
C LEU A 168 -9.15 -19.15 4.72
N TYR A 169 -10.35 -18.60 4.94
CA TYR A 169 -10.59 -17.33 5.66
C TYR A 169 -9.83 -17.19 7.00
N ALA A 170 -9.67 -18.29 7.73
CA ALA A 170 -9.02 -18.37 9.04
C ALA A 170 -7.78 -19.28 9.04
N ASP A 171 -7.11 -19.47 7.90
CA ASP A 171 -5.96 -20.38 7.81
C ASP A 171 -4.68 -19.82 8.47
N VAL A 172 -4.57 -20.07 9.77
CA VAL A 172 -3.34 -19.88 10.56
C VAL A 172 -2.38 -21.07 10.44
N SER A 173 -2.82 -22.20 9.87
CA SER A 173 -2.08 -23.47 9.92
C SER A 173 -1.04 -23.64 8.81
N GLN A 174 -1.04 -22.77 7.80
CA GLN A 174 -0.25 -22.87 6.57
C GLN A 174 -0.58 -24.08 5.67
N LEU A 175 -1.37 -25.03 6.14
CA LEU A 175 -1.67 -26.28 5.44
C LEU A 175 -2.58 -26.11 4.22
N ASN A 176 -3.37 -25.03 4.16
CA ASN A 176 -4.32 -24.80 3.06
C ASN A 176 -3.90 -23.60 2.19
N ARG A 177 -2.60 -23.30 2.15
CA ARG A 177 -2.05 -22.20 1.37
C ARG A 177 -1.59 -22.71 0.01
N GLU A 178 -2.15 -22.13 -1.04
CA GLU A 178 -1.70 -22.32 -2.43
C GLU A 178 -0.91 -21.09 -2.85
N SER A 179 0.42 -21.21 -2.93
CA SER A 179 1.26 -20.13 -3.46
C SER A 179 0.94 -19.91 -4.95
N VAL A 180 0.84 -18.65 -5.36
CA VAL A 180 0.56 -18.26 -6.75
C VAL A 180 1.56 -17.21 -7.25
N PRO A 181 1.88 -17.19 -8.55
CA PRO A 181 2.69 -16.10 -9.13
C PRO A 181 1.92 -14.77 -9.07
N PHE A 182 2.64 -13.66 -9.08
CA PHE A 182 2.05 -12.33 -9.23
C PHE A 182 1.65 -12.15 -10.70
N GLU A 183 0.36 -12.03 -10.98
CA GLU A 183 -0.20 -11.72 -12.30
C GLU A 183 -0.52 -10.22 -12.43
N ASN A 184 -0.61 -9.49 -11.31
CA ASN A 184 -0.99 -8.08 -11.27
C ASN A 184 -0.20 -7.29 -10.21
N LEU A 185 1.13 -7.40 -10.22
CA LEU A 185 2.04 -6.61 -9.37
C LEU A 185 2.58 -5.44 -10.17
N GLU A 186 2.28 -4.21 -9.73
CA GLU A 186 2.50 -2.96 -10.46
C GLU A 186 1.83 -2.95 -11.86
N GLY A 187 0.71 -3.68 -11.99
CA GLY A 187 -0.07 -3.71 -13.23
C GLY A 187 0.43 -4.70 -14.29
N PHE A 188 1.38 -5.59 -13.97
CA PHE A 188 1.84 -6.63 -14.90
C PHE A 188 2.14 -7.96 -14.20
N ALA A 189 2.28 -8.99 -15.03
CA ALA A 189 2.56 -10.35 -14.61
C ALA A 189 4.06 -10.61 -14.44
N TRP A 190 4.38 -11.40 -13.42
CA TRP A 190 5.68 -11.97 -13.09
C TRP A 190 5.59 -13.49 -13.25
N PRO A 191 5.56 -14.02 -14.49
CA PRO A 191 5.36 -15.44 -14.73
C PRO A 191 6.52 -16.28 -14.18
N SER A 192 6.25 -17.49 -13.72
CA SER A 192 7.34 -18.41 -13.40
C SER A 192 7.83 -19.15 -14.65
N ASP A 193 9.13 -19.23 -14.85
CA ASP A 193 9.77 -20.12 -15.83
C ASP A 193 10.31 -21.42 -15.18
N GLY A 194 10.12 -21.57 -13.87
CA GLY A 194 10.59 -22.70 -13.08
C GLY A 194 12.09 -22.65 -12.73
N SER A 195 12.84 -21.65 -13.19
CA SER A 195 14.26 -21.51 -12.86
C SER A 195 14.46 -21.08 -11.41
N THR A 196 15.47 -21.63 -10.77
CA THR A 196 15.81 -21.29 -9.39
C THR A 196 16.24 -19.83 -9.28
N ASN A 197 15.64 -19.13 -8.30
CA ASN A 197 15.95 -17.74 -8.00
C ASN A 197 15.66 -16.78 -9.17
N GLN A 198 14.62 -17.11 -9.94
CA GLN A 198 14.13 -16.28 -11.04
C GLN A 198 13.83 -14.86 -10.54
N TYR A 199 14.18 -13.84 -11.33
CA TYR A 199 14.11 -12.41 -10.98
C TYR A 199 15.15 -11.91 -9.97
N ARG A 200 16.07 -12.76 -9.47
CA ARG A 200 17.17 -12.25 -8.65
C ARG A 200 17.95 -11.16 -9.39
N THR A 201 18.37 -10.14 -8.65
CA THR A 201 19.05 -8.93 -9.12
C THR A 201 18.20 -7.93 -9.89
N THR A 202 16.93 -8.26 -10.19
CA THR A 202 16.01 -7.32 -10.84
C THR A 202 15.76 -6.12 -9.94
N THR A 203 15.99 -4.93 -10.48
CA THR A 203 15.64 -3.65 -9.86
C THR A 203 14.15 -3.39 -10.03
N VAL A 204 13.50 -2.95 -8.95
CA VAL A 204 12.06 -2.72 -8.87
C VAL A 204 11.74 -1.42 -8.12
N TRP A 205 10.66 -0.76 -8.53
CA TRP A 205 10.16 0.45 -7.88
C TRP A 205 8.65 0.60 -8.08
N ARG A 206 8.04 1.51 -7.32
CA ARG A 206 6.62 1.84 -7.43
C ARG A 206 6.31 2.55 -8.74
N GLY A 207 5.27 2.11 -9.45
CA GLY A 207 4.85 2.69 -10.72
C GLY A 207 5.73 2.28 -11.91
N MET A 208 6.55 1.24 -11.75
CA MET A 208 7.27 0.65 -12.88
C MET A 208 6.30 0.03 -13.89
N THR A 209 6.68 0.03 -15.16
CA THR A 209 5.95 -0.61 -16.25
C THR A 209 6.69 -1.87 -16.71
N LEU A 210 6.05 -2.70 -17.55
CA LEU A 210 6.68 -3.90 -18.08
C LEU A 210 7.99 -3.63 -18.83
N GLY A 211 8.11 -2.47 -19.51
CA GLY A 211 9.32 -2.07 -20.23
C GLY A 211 10.50 -1.70 -19.32
N ASP A 212 10.23 -1.52 -18.02
CA ASP A 212 11.21 -1.06 -17.05
C ASP A 212 11.93 -2.21 -16.32
N VAL A 213 11.41 -3.44 -16.40
CA VAL A 213 11.94 -4.60 -15.67
C VAL A 213 13.42 -4.83 -16.03
N GLY A 214 14.29 -4.80 -15.02
CA GLY A 214 15.74 -5.00 -15.20
C GLY A 214 16.50 -3.77 -15.68
N THR A 215 15.82 -2.65 -15.90
CA THR A 215 16.48 -1.36 -16.09
C THR A 215 16.63 -0.68 -14.72
N ILE A 216 17.78 -0.05 -14.48
CA ILE A 216 17.93 0.83 -13.32
C ILE A 216 17.36 2.17 -13.77
N PRO A 217 16.27 2.68 -13.16
CA PRO A 217 15.81 4.01 -13.46
C PRO A 217 16.96 4.95 -13.08
N THR A 218 17.43 5.77 -14.02
CA THR A 218 18.34 6.85 -13.66
C THR A 218 17.59 7.66 -12.63
N PRO A 219 18.05 7.74 -11.36
CA PRO A 219 17.32 8.47 -10.34
C PRO A 219 17.12 9.89 -10.86
N THR A 220 15.88 10.24 -11.18
CA THR A 220 15.57 11.65 -11.41
C THR A 220 15.86 12.30 -10.08
N ALA A 221 16.93 13.08 -10.02
CA ALA A 221 17.36 13.72 -8.79
C ALA A 221 16.12 14.36 -8.15
N ILE A 222 15.68 13.81 -7.01
CA ILE A 222 14.68 14.46 -6.18
C ILE A 222 15.33 15.79 -5.88
N ALA A 223 14.76 16.87 -6.41
CA ALA A 223 15.31 18.20 -6.24
C ALA A 223 15.50 18.38 -4.73
N ASP A 224 16.77 18.45 -4.31
CA ASP A 224 17.11 18.67 -2.94
C ASP A 224 16.42 19.97 -2.53
N PRO A 225 15.44 19.93 -1.59
CA PRO A 225 14.72 21.13 -1.19
C PRO A 225 15.65 22.17 -0.54
N THR A 226 16.90 21.78 -0.24
CA THR A 226 17.96 22.64 0.29
C THR A 226 19.02 23.06 -0.74
N ALA A 227 18.97 22.55 -1.98
CA ALA A 227 19.88 23.02 -3.02
C ALA A 227 19.56 24.48 -3.35
N VAL A 228 20.56 25.35 -3.12
CA VAL A 228 20.51 26.75 -3.53
C VAL A 228 20.18 26.79 -5.02
N PRO A 229 19.07 27.44 -5.43
CA PRO A 229 18.70 27.49 -6.83
C PRO A 229 19.87 28.06 -7.61
N THR A 230 20.34 27.30 -8.61
CA THR A 230 21.37 27.76 -9.52
C THR A 230 20.85 29.03 -10.19
N PRO A 231 21.62 30.14 -10.23
CA PRO A 231 21.15 31.38 -10.81
C PRO A 231 20.67 31.13 -12.24
N ILE A 232 19.38 31.41 -12.46
CA ILE A 232 18.75 31.25 -13.77
C ILE A 232 19.44 32.24 -14.71
N PRO A 233 19.93 31.81 -15.89
CA PRO A 233 20.49 32.73 -16.87
C PRO A 233 19.46 33.82 -17.18
N THR A 234 19.86 35.08 -16.97
CA THR A 234 19.03 36.26 -17.22
C THR A 234 18.49 36.19 -18.65
N GLY A 235 17.16 36.14 -18.79
CA GLY A 235 16.47 36.05 -20.09
C GLY A 235 15.72 34.74 -20.36
N THR A 236 15.80 33.74 -19.47
CA THR A 236 15.04 32.49 -19.65
C THR A 236 13.64 32.59 -19.03
N LYS A 237 12.60 32.66 -19.87
CA LYS A 237 11.21 32.53 -19.40
C LYS A 237 10.91 31.05 -19.12
N ARG A 238 10.69 30.68 -17.87
CA ARG A 238 10.24 29.34 -17.49
C ARG A 238 8.79 29.41 -17.02
N LEU A 239 7.89 28.70 -17.68
CA LEU A 239 6.59 28.40 -17.09
C LEU A 239 6.82 27.45 -15.92
N VAL A 240 6.53 27.91 -14.71
CA VAL A 240 6.50 27.07 -13.52
C VAL A 240 5.04 26.78 -13.22
N GLN A 241 4.58 25.60 -13.63
CA GLN A 241 3.29 25.08 -13.19
C GLN A 241 3.49 24.52 -11.78
N ARG A 242 2.73 25.04 -10.81
CA ARG A 242 2.65 24.48 -9.45
C ARG A 242 1.21 24.14 -9.17
N ASP A 243 0.99 22.91 -8.74
CA ASP A 243 -0.30 22.47 -8.24
C ASP A 243 -0.41 22.89 -6.77
N PHE A 244 -1.40 23.71 -6.44
CA PHE A 244 -1.72 24.08 -5.07
C PHE A 244 -3.00 23.38 -4.63
N MET A 245 -2.93 22.71 -3.48
CA MET A 245 -4.11 22.28 -2.75
C MET A 245 -4.73 23.49 -2.05
N VAL A 246 -5.87 23.97 -2.54
CA VAL A 246 -6.66 24.98 -1.84
C VAL A 246 -7.64 24.28 -0.91
N GLU A 247 -7.41 24.40 0.40
CA GLU A 247 -8.38 23.94 1.39
C GLU A 247 -9.59 24.89 1.39
N ARG A 248 -10.75 24.40 0.93
CA ARG A 248 -11.98 25.20 0.79
C ARG A 248 -12.88 25.01 2.01
N THR A 249 -13.35 26.11 2.58
CA THR A 249 -14.43 26.12 3.59
C THR A 249 -15.84 26.24 2.99
N ASN A 250 -15.99 26.30 1.66
CA ASN A 250 -17.31 26.43 1.02
C ASN A 250 -17.41 25.65 -0.33
N PRO A 251 -18.36 24.70 -0.50
CA PRO A 251 -18.30 23.67 -1.56
C PRO A 251 -18.95 24.02 -2.91
N LYS A 252 -19.23 25.29 -3.26
CA LYS A 252 -20.12 25.61 -4.40
C LYS A 252 -19.54 26.35 -5.62
N VAL A 253 -18.22 26.41 -5.79
CA VAL A 253 -17.64 27.04 -6.99
C VAL A 253 -16.48 26.20 -7.51
N THR A 254 -16.42 25.86 -8.79
CA THR A 254 -15.21 25.30 -9.40
C THR A 254 -14.57 26.43 -10.22
N GLU A 255 -13.44 26.94 -9.76
CA GLU A 255 -12.65 27.94 -10.48
C GLU A 255 -11.27 27.36 -10.70
N GLU A 256 -10.80 27.44 -11.95
CA GLU A 256 -9.43 27.14 -12.34
C GLU A 256 -8.64 28.46 -12.23
N LEU A 257 -7.81 28.58 -11.19
CA LEU A 257 -6.94 29.74 -11.02
C LEU A 257 -5.61 29.47 -11.71
N GLN A 258 -5.37 30.15 -12.83
CA GLN A 258 -4.07 30.19 -13.48
C GLN A 258 -3.35 31.48 -13.09
N PHE A 259 -2.16 31.36 -12.50
CA PHE A 259 -1.29 32.50 -12.21
C PHE A 259 -0.09 32.47 -13.15
N ALA A 260 0.19 33.60 -13.81
CA ALA A 260 1.48 33.84 -14.46
C ALA A 260 2.32 34.71 -13.52
N VAL A 261 3.47 34.21 -13.07
CA VAL A 261 4.43 35.00 -12.30
C VAL A 261 5.51 35.50 -13.25
N ASP A 262 5.56 36.81 -13.46
CA ASP A 262 6.66 37.45 -14.18
C ASP A 262 7.76 37.82 -13.17
N ILE A 263 8.90 37.12 -13.24
CA ILE A 263 10.03 37.25 -12.31
C ILE A 263 11.05 38.29 -12.83
N THR A 264 10.66 39.19 -13.73
CA THR A 264 11.61 40.16 -14.31
C THR A 264 11.75 41.48 -13.55
N ASN A 265 11.05 41.68 -12.43
CA ASN A 265 11.21 42.89 -11.61
C ASN A 265 11.12 42.59 -10.11
N ASP A 266 12.16 42.98 -9.36
CA ASP A 266 12.20 42.95 -7.89
C ASP A 266 11.37 44.09 -7.24
N GLY A 267 10.32 44.56 -7.91
CA GLY A 267 9.39 45.55 -7.40
C GLY A 267 7.99 44.94 -7.30
N GLU A 268 7.31 45.15 -6.16
CA GLU A 268 5.92 44.74 -5.97
C GLU A 268 5.04 45.30 -7.10
N VAL A 269 4.65 44.44 -8.04
CA VAL A 269 3.61 44.77 -9.02
C VAL A 269 2.26 44.38 -8.40
N ALA A 270 1.40 45.35 -8.16
CA ALA A 270 0.03 45.11 -7.74
C ALA A 270 -0.69 44.27 -8.81
N VAL A 271 -0.98 43.01 -8.49
CA VAL A 271 -1.79 42.14 -9.35
C VAL A 271 -3.22 42.62 -9.27
N LYS A 272 -3.70 43.25 -10.34
CA LYS A 272 -5.11 43.61 -10.50
C LYS A 272 -5.88 42.34 -10.81
N THR A 273 -6.54 41.76 -9.82
CA THR A 273 -7.49 40.66 -10.03
C THR A 273 -8.70 41.20 -10.78
N THR A 274 -8.83 40.80 -12.06
CA THR A 274 -10.04 41.08 -12.83
C THR A 274 -10.98 39.91 -12.63
N THR A 275 -12.05 40.11 -11.84
CA THR A 275 -13.09 39.10 -11.66
C THR A 275 -13.88 38.98 -12.96
N CYS A 276 -13.69 37.88 -13.69
CA CYS A 276 -14.50 37.57 -14.87
C CYS A 276 -15.77 36.83 -14.42
N ASN A 277 -16.90 37.53 -14.39
CA ASN A 277 -18.20 36.88 -14.19
C ASN A 277 -18.59 36.16 -15.48
N ILE A 278 -18.56 34.83 -15.46
CA ILE A 278 -19.07 34.01 -16.56
C ILE A 278 -20.60 34.00 -16.50
N PHE A 279 -21.23 34.86 -17.29
CA PHE A 279 -22.60 34.66 -17.75
C PHE A 279 -22.65 34.82 -19.27
N ASN A 280 -22.87 33.69 -19.96
CA ASN A 280 -23.27 33.53 -21.36
C ASN A 280 -22.60 34.42 -22.44
N TYR A 281 -21.76 33.76 -23.25
CA TYR A 281 -21.35 34.08 -24.63
C TYR A 281 -20.58 35.40 -24.89
N ILE A 282 -19.48 35.24 -25.63
CA ILE A 282 -18.57 36.25 -26.23
C ILE A 282 -17.42 36.68 -25.30
N LEU A 283 -16.26 36.09 -25.58
CA LEU A 283 -14.96 36.48 -25.04
C LEU A 283 -14.47 37.72 -25.80
N LEU A 284 -14.55 38.90 -25.17
CA LEU A 284 -13.84 40.10 -25.59
C LEU A 284 -13.01 40.57 -24.39
N CYS A 285 -11.70 40.31 -24.43
CA CYS A 285 -10.73 40.88 -23.50
C CYS A 285 -10.21 42.19 -24.10
N LEU A 286 -10.39 43.31 -23.37
CA LEU A 286 -9.60 44.54 -23.49
C LEU A 286 -8.70 44.66 -22.25
#